data_AF-A0A2A5B4T0-F1
#
_entry.id   AF-A0A2A5B4T0-F1
#
_cell.length_a   1.000
_cell.length_b   1.000
_cell.length_c   1.000
_cell.angle_alpha   90.00
_cell.angle_beta   90.00
_cell.angle_gamma   90.00
#
_symmetry.space_group_name_H-M   'P 1'
#
loop_
_entity.id
_entity.type
_entity.pdbx_description
1 polymer ?
#
loop_
_entity_poly.entity_id
_entity_poly.type
_entity_poly.pdbx_seq_one_letter_code
_entity_poly.pdbx_strand_id
1 'polypeptide(L)'
;MKKLLLIVILLLSITTNAQTTAIPDPNFEQALISLGLDSGPIDGVVFTANINGITSLNVTNKNISDLTGIEDFTNLQILLAAWNQLTSLNVTQNTNLTYLYIRINQITSLNVTQNTALDFLNCGNNQLTNLDVSQNTVLTELWCYENFLTSLDVSQNTVLNYLHCDTNQLTCLNVKNGNNSNFTYFSSTYNPNLTCIEVDNISYSTTNWTAIDAGASFNTNCGNPCTVGIAEEVLTNLSLYPNPTTKTINIDLGEIQTNLTATLTNSLGQVILKQQYKSTNFISLDIDAKNGMYFLQLQTKGGEVITKKIVKE
;
A
#
# COMPACT_ATOMS: atom_id res chain seq x y z
N MET A 1 -34.46 -63.22 -29.80
CA MET A 1 -33.28 -62.65 -29.11
C MET A 1 -33.57 -61.20 -28.74
N LYS A 2 -34.07 -60.92 -27.53
CA LYS A 2 -34.27 -59.54 -27.03
C LYS A 2 -33.10 -59.22 -26.10
N LYS A 3 -32.20 -58.33 -26.53
CA LYS A 3 -31.08 -57.86 -25.71
C LYS A 3 -31.60 -56.84 -24.70
N LEU A 4 -31.55 -57.19 -23.42
CA LEU A 4 -31.83 -56.30 -22.30
C LEU A 4 -30.64 -55.36 -22.13
N LEU A 5 -30.82 -54.06 -22.41
CA LEU A 5 -29.80 -53.04 -22.21
C LEU A 5 -29.76 -52.68 -20.72
N LEU A 6 -28.77 -53.20 -19.99
CA LEU A 6 -28.54 -52.87 -18.59
C LEU A 6 -27.87 -51.48 -18.54
N ILE A 7 -28.62 -50.44 -18.17
CA ILE A 7 -28.08 -49.10 -17.94
C ILE A 7 -27.51 -49.09 -16.52
N VAL A 8 -26.18 -49.23 -16.41
CA VAL A 8 -25.45 -49.03 -15.16
C VAL A 8 -25.33 -47.53 -14.93
N ILE A 9 -26.09 -47.00 -13.98
CA ILE A 9 -25.94 -45.62 -13.51
C ILE A 9 -24.70 -45.59 -12.62
N LEU A 10 -23.58 -45.10 -13.19
CA LEU A 10 -22.35 -44.85 -12.46
C LEU A 10 -22.54 -43.59 -11.59
N LEU A 11 -22.82 -43.77 -10.29
CA LEU A 11 -22.78 -42.68 -9.31
C LEU A 11 -21.32 -42.24 -9.14
N LEU A 12 -20.91 -41.25 -9.94
CA LEU A 12 -19.67 -40.51 -9.72
C LEU A 12 -19.84 -39.71 -8.43
N SER A 13 -19.26 -40.20 -7.33
CA SER A 13 -19.09 -39.43 -6.11
C SER A 13 -18.11 -38.29 -6.40
N ILE A 14 -18.65 -37.11 -6.68
CA ILE A 14 -17.87 -35.86 -6.74
C ILE A 14 -17.47 -35.56 -5.29
N THR A 15 -16.22 -35.83 -4.94
CA THR A 15 -15.64 -35.35 -3.69
C THR A 15 -15.45 -33.85 -3.81
N THR A 16 -16.40 -33.06 -3.32
CA THR A 16 -16.20 -31.63 -3.10
C THR A 16 -15.29 -31.47 -1.89
N ASN A 17 -14.01 -31.23 -2.11
CA ASN A 17 -13.13 -30.80 -1.02
C ASN A 17 -13.61 -29.42 -0.55
N ALA A 18 -13.92 -29.29 0.75
CA ALA A 18 -14.23 -27.99 1.32
C ALA A 18 -12.98 -27.10 1.19
N GLN A 19 -13.14 -25.94 0.56
CA GLN A 19 -12.05 -24.96 0.45
C GLN A 19 -11.76 -24.39 1.84
N THR A 20 -10.48 -24.32 2.19
CA THR A 20 -10.00 -23.69 3.40
C THR A 20 -9.17 -22.46 3.07
N THR A 21 -9.19 -21.50 3.99
CA THR A 21 -8.39 -20.27 3.99
C THR A 21 -7.31 -20.43 5.05
N ALA A 22 -6.07 -20.10 4.72
CA ALA A 22 -4.97 -20.13 5.69
C ALA A 22 -5.08 -18.97 6.69
N ILE A 23 -4.96 -19.27 7.97
CA ILE A 23 -4.99 -18.34 9.10
C ILE A 23 -3.76 -18.63 10.00
N PRO A 24 -2.55 -18.28 9.56
CA PRO A 24 -1.31 -18.72 10.23
C PRO A 24 -1.11 -18.12 11.62
N ASP A 25 -1.75 -16.99 11.95
CA ASP A 25 -1.68 -16.38 13.27
C ASP A 25 -2.68 -17.07 14.23
N PRO A 26 -2.19 -17.75 15.29
CA PRO A 26 -3.06 -18.48 16.20
C PRO A 26 -3.99 -17.56 17.01
N ASN A 27 -3.63 -16.29 17.22
CA ASN A 27 -4.51 -15.33 17.88
C ASN A 27 -5.63 -14.87 16.94
N PHE A 28 -5.35 -14.76 15.63
CA PHE A 28 -6.39 -14.47 14.64
C PHE A 28 -7.37 -15.64 14.55
N GLU A 29 -6.87 -16.87 14.43
CA GLU A 29 -7.71 -18.07 14.41
C GLU A 29 -8.52 -18.21 15.71
N GLN A 30 -7.91 -18.01 16.88
CA GLN A 30 -8.61 -18.01 18.15
C GLN A 30 -9.71 -16.93 18.21
N ALA A 31 -9.50 -15.77 17.57
CA ALA A 31 -10.53 -14.74 17.45
C ALA A 31 -11.69 -15.21 16.56
N LEU A 32 -11.42 -15.89 15.44
CA LEU A 32 -12.45 -16.48 14.58
C LEU A 32 -13.25 -17.57 15.30
N ILE A 33 -12.58 -18.44 16.05
CA ILE A 33 -13.22 -19.45 16.92
C ILE A 33 -14.13 -18.77 17.95
N SER A 34 -13.63 -17.71 18.60
CA SER A 34 -14.42 -16.95 19.61
C SER A 34 -15.64 -16.28 19.02
N LEU A 35 -15.60 -15.92 17.73
CA LEU A 35 -16.71 -15.35 16.98
C LEU A 35 -17.67 -16.41 16.41
N GLY A 36 -17.35 -17.70 16.55
CA GLY A 36 -18.12 -18.81 16.00
C GLY A 36 -17.99 -18.95 14.47
N LEU A 37 -16.97 -18.34 13.87
CA LEU A 37 -16.65 -18.44 12.44
C LEU A 37 -15.77 -19.67 12.15
N ASP A 38 -15.11 -20.17 13.18
CA ASP A 38 -14.40 -21.43 13.16
C ASP A 38 -14.82 -22.30 14.35
N SER A 39 -14.74 -23.61 14.17
CA SER A 39 -15.15 -24.62 15.15
C SER A 39 -14.06 -25.68 15.39
N GLY A 40 -12.95 -25.59 14.67
CA GLY A 40 -11.79 -26.45 14.82
C GLY A 40 -10.92 -26.11 16.03
N PRO A 41 -9.89 -26.93 16.31
CA PRO A 41 -8.74 -26.47 17.09
C PRO A 41 -8.02 -25.34 16.33
N ILE A 42 -7.11 -24.64 17.00
CA ILE A 42 -6.17 -23.73 16.33
C ILE A 42 -5.23 -24.59 15.46
N ASP A 43 -5.54 -24.73 14.17
CA ASP A 43 -4.82 -25.56 13.20
C ASP A 43 -4.30 -24.79 11.98
N GLY A 44 -4.46 -23.47 12.00
CA GLY A 44 -3.98 -22.54 11.00
C GLY A 44 -4.88 -22.40 9.79
N VAL A 45 -6.14 -22.87 9.85
CA VAL A 45 -7.09 -22.75 8.74
C VAL A 45 -8.52 -22.48 9.21
N VAL A 46 -9.32 -21.89 8.32
CA VAL A 46 -10.78 -21.81 8.48
C VAL A 46 -11.46 -22.29 7.20
N PHE A 47 -12.64 -22.91 7.29
CA PHE A 47 -13.43 -23.18 6.10
C PHE A 47 -13.83 -21.86 5.43
N THR A 48 -13.46 -21.66 4.16
CA THR A 48 -13.73 -20.42 3.42
C THR A 48 -15.23 -20.12 3.36
N ALA A 49 -16.08 -21.16 3.35
CA ALA A 49 -17.53 -21.03 3.39
C ALA A 49 -18.08 -20.36 4.67
N ASN A 50 -17.32 -20.39 5.77
CA ASN A 50 -17.74 -19.75 7.03
C ASN A 50 -17.46 -18.23 7.03
N ILE A 51 -16.48 -17.79 6.26
CA ILE A 51 -16.01 -16.39 6.24
C ILE A 51 -16.49 -15.60 5.02
N ASN A 52 -16.83 -16.28 3.92
CA ASN A 52 -17.14 -15.61 2.65
C ASN A 52 -18.36 -14.68 2.74
N GLY A 53 -19.33 -14.96 3.61
CA GLY A 53 -20.54 -14.15 3.80
C GLY A 53 -20.40 -13.05 4.86
N ILE A 54 -19.25 -12.93 5.52
CA ILE A 54 -19.05 -12.01 6.63
C ILE A 54 -18.82 -10.59 6.10
N THR A 55 -19.69 -9.67 6.52
CA THR A 55 -19.64 -8.25 6.12
C THR A 55 -18.98 -7.37 7.18
N SER A 56 -18.86 -7.83 8.41
CA SER A 56 -18.22 -7.08 9.50
C SER A 56 -17.39 -8.01 10.36
N LEU A 57 -16.11 -7.69 10.53
CA LEU A 57 -15.18 -8.43 11.37
C LEU A 57 -14.56 -7.50 12.41
N ASN A 58 -14.68 -7.88 13.68
CA ASN A 58 -14.03 -7.19 14.79
C ASN A 58 -13.05 -8.11 15.51
N VAL A 59 -11.77 -7.80 15.35
CA VAL A 59 -10.63 -8.50 15.96
C VAL A 59 -9.72 -7.51 16.70
N THR A 60 -10.31 -6.42 17.22
CA THR A 60 -9.61 -5.38 17.99
C THR A 60 -9.06 -5.96 19.30
N ASN A 61 -7.83 -5.60 19.66
CA ASN A 61 -7.18 -5.95 20.93
C ASN A 61 -7.14 -7.47 21.19
N LYS A 62 -6.57 -8.20 20.21
CA LYS A 62 -6.45 -9.66 20.25
C LYS A 62 -5.01 -10.15 20.22
N ASN A 63 -4.03 -9.24 20.30
CA ASN A 63 -2.60 -9.55 20.14
C ASN A 63 -2.29 -10.24 18.80
N ILE A 64 -3.03 -9.90 17.75
CA ILE A 64 -2.81 -10.44 16.40
C ILE A 64 -1.60 -9.76 15.77
N SER A 65 -0.71 -10.53 15.19
CA SER A 65 0.50 -10.06 14.51
C SER A 65 0.42 -10.20 12.98
N ASP A 66 -0.42 -11.11 12.50
CA ASP A 66 -0.62 -11.39 11.09
C ASP A 66 -2.11 -11.65 10.79
N LEU A 67 -2.66 -10.94 9.80
CA LEU A 67 -4.04 -11.07 9.34
C LEU A 67 -4.15 -11.83 8.01
N THR A 68 -3.11 -12.55 7.58
CA THR A 68 -3.15 -13.44 6.41
C THR A 68 -4.42 -14.30 6.44
N GLY A 69 -5.12 -14.31 5.31
CA GLY A 69 -6.44 -14.94 5.16
C GLY A 69 -7.59 -13.94 5.20
N ILE A 70 -7.35 -12.69 5.64
CA ILE A 70 -8.35 -11.61 5.55
C ILE A 70 -8.79 -11.33 4.11
N GLU A 71 -7.93 -11.63 3.14
CA GLU A 71 -8.20 -11.50 1.70
C GLU A 71 -9.40 -12.33 1.24
N ASP A 72 -9.67 -13.45 1.90
CA ASP A 72 -10.78 -14.36 1.55
C ASP A 72 -12.13 -13.93 2.14
N PHE A 73 -12.16 -12.89 2.99
CA PHE A 73 -13.39 -12.22 3.45
C PHE A 73 -13.91 -11.28 2.35
N THR A 74 -14.29 -11.84 1.21
CA THR A 74 -14.62 -11.11 -0.03
C THR A 74 -15.84 -10.19 0.07
N ASN A 75 -16.76 -10.45 1.01
CA ASN A 75 -17.92 -9.59 1.29
C ASN A 75 -17.68 -8.58 2.43
N LEU A 76 -16.47 -8.48 2.97
CA LEU A 76 -16.16 -7.62 4.11
C LEU A 76 -16.35 -6.14 3.77
N GLN A 77 -17.17 -5.46 4.56
CA GLN A 77 -17.46 -4.04 4.49
C GLN A 77 -16.83 -3.27 5.65
N ILE A 78 -16.71 -3.90 6.83
CA ILE A 78 -16.19 -3.29 8.05
C ILE A 78 -15.10 -4.17 8.63
N LEU A 79 -13.90 -3.62 8.79
CA LEU A 79 -12.79 -4.27 9.49
C LEU A 79 -12.33 -3.41 10.68
N LEU A 80 -12.49 -3.97 11.89
CA LEU A 80 -12.00 -3.38 13.13
C LEU A 80 -10.86 -4.25 13.67
N ALA A 81 -9.61 -3.83 13.45
CA ALA A 81 -8.41 -4.56 13.83
C ALA A 81 -7.40 -3.69 14.59
N ALA A 82 -7.90 -2.65 15.28
CA ALA A 82 -7.09 -1.74 16.08
C ALA A 82 -6.48 -2.44 17.33
N TRP A 83 -5.43 -1.82 17.90
CA TRP A 83 -4.75 -2.29 19.11
C TRP A 83 -4.19 -3.71 18.97
N ASN A 84 -3.49 -3.96 17.87
CA ASN A 84 -2.83 -5.24 17.59
C ASN A 84 -1.35 -4.99 17.31
N GLN A 85 -0.65 -5.99 16.77
CA GLN A 85 0.78 -5.97 16.48
C GLN A 85 1.04 -6.20 14.99
N LEU A 86 0.09 -5.80 14.13
CA LEU A 86 0.19 -6.01 12.68
C LEU A 86 1.36 -5.24 12.11
N THR A 87 2.25 -5.92 11.39
CA THR A 87 3.36 -5.30 10.65
C THR A 87 3.02 -5.06 9.17
N SER A 88 2.03 -5.79 8.67
CA SER A 88 1.48 -5.67 7.32
C SER A 88 -0.01 -5.96 7.33
N LEU A 89 -0.71 -5.46 6.32
CA LEU A 89 -2.11 -5.74 6.09
C LEU A 89 -2.40 -5.69 4.59
N ASN A 90 -2.94 -6.78 4.05
CA ASN A 90 -3.37 -6.85 2.67
C ASN A 90 -4.90 -6.87 2.59
N VAL A 91 -5.49 -5.74 2.19
CA VAL A 91 -6.95 -5.59 2.00
C VAL A 91 -7.34 -5.47 0.53
N THR A 92 -6.43 -5.80 -0.39
CA THR A 92 -6.64 -5.57 -1.83
C THR A 92 -7.77 -6.40 -2.44
N GLN A 93 -8.11 -7.53 -1.82
CA GLN A 93 -9.24 -8.39 -2.23
C GLN A 93 -10.56 -8.01 -1.54
N ASN A 94 -10.53 -7.24 -0.45
CA ASN A 94 -11.72 -6.77 0.27
C ASN A 94 -12.32 -5.53 -0.43
N THR A 95 -12.66 -5.64 -1.71
CA THR A 95 -13.10 -4.52 -2.56
C THR A 95 -14.38 -3.84 -2.10
N ASN A 96 -15.18 -4.51 -1.26
CA ASN A 96 -16.41 -3.99 -0.65
C ASN A 96 -16.17 -3.19 0.64
N LEU A 97 -14.91 -3.02 1.08
CA LEU A 97 -14.58 -2.37 2.34
C LEU A 97 -14.97 -0.89 2.32
N THR A 98 -15.79 -0.49 3.29
CA THR A 98 -16.29 0.88 3.50
C THR A 98 -15.69 1.50 4.76
N TYR A 99 -15.33 0.69 5.75
CA TYR A 99 -14.83 1.13 7.05
C TYR A 99 -13.60 0.32 7.46
N LEU A 100 -12.44 0.97 7.54
CA LEU A 100 -11.18 0.36 7.94
C LEU A 100 -10.61 1.04 9.19
N TYR A 101 -10.56 0.30 10.30
CA TYR A 101 -10.00 0.78 11.56
C TYR A 101 -8.87 -0.11 12.05
N ILE A 102 -7.64 0.35 11.85
CA ILE A 102 -6.38 -0.37 12.09
C ILE A 102 -5.40 0.42 12.96
N ARG A 103 -5.94 1.36 13.74
CA ARG A 103 -5.18 2.23 14.64
C ARG A 103 -4.39 1.44 15.69
N ILE A 104 -3.21 1.92 16.09
CA ILE A 104 -2.31 1.27 17.06
C ILE A 104 -1.96 -0.13 16.56
N ASN A 105 -1.07 -0.14 15.58
CA ASN A 105 -0.40 -1.30 15.02
C ASN A 105 1.05 -0.89 14.65
N GLN A 106 1.75 -1.73 13.88
CA GLN A 106 3.13 -1.51 13.45
C GLN A 106 3.23 -1.55 11.91
N ILE A 107 2.16 -1.16 11.21
CA ILE A 107 2.06 -1.27 9.76
C ILE A 107 2.97 -0.23 9.10
N THR A 108 3.84 -0.69 8.20
CA THR A 108 4.83 0.15 7.51
C THR A 108 4.35 0.62 6.12
N SER A 109 3.44 -0.12 5.50
CA SER A 109 2.82 0.23 4.22
C SER A 109 1.38 -0.26 4.16
N LEU A 110 0.53 0.52 3.49
CA LEU A 110 -0.88 0.23 3.35
C LEU A 110 -1.32 0.55 1.92
N ASN A 111 -1.87 -0.45 1.21
CA ASN A 111 -2.45 -0.27 -0.11
C ASN A 111 -3.98 -0.36 -0.02
N VAL A 112 -4.65 0.78 -0.21
CA VAL A 112 -6.12 0.89 -0.23
C VAL A 112 -6.67 1.25 -1.62
N THR A 113 -5.85 1.17 -2.66
CA THR A 113 -6.23 1.61 -4.02
C THR A 113 -7.36 0.79 -4.64
N GLN A 114 -7.56 -0.45 -4.19
CA GLN A 114 -8.65 -1.33 -4.63
C GLN A 114 -9.93 -1.15 -3.80
N ASN A 115 -9.85 -0.51 -2.62
CA ASN A 115 -10.99 -0.29 -1.72
C ASN A 115 -11.73 1.01 -2.11
N THR A 116 -12.19 1.10 -3.35
CA THR A 116 -12.79 2.33 -3.92
C THR A 116 -14.08 2.77 -3.21
N ALA A 117 -14.72 1.88 -2.46
CA ALA A 117 -15.89 2.16 -1.62
C ALA A 117 -15.53 2.66 -0.19
N LEU A 118 -14.24 2.83 0.12
CA LEU A 118 -13.79 3.21 1.47
C LEU A 118 -14.24 4.63 1.82
N ASP A 119 -15.09 4.72 2.83
CA ASP A 119 -15.69 5.95 3.37
C ASP A 119 -14.96 6.45 4.62
N PHE A 120 -14.53 5.51 5.47
CA PHE A 120 -13.78 5.78 6.69
C PHE A 120 -12.46 5.02 6.72
N LEU A 121 -11.36 5.75 6.93
CA LEU A 121 -10.03 5.18 7.17
C LEU A 121 -9.41 5.77 8.42
N ASN A 122 -9.11 4.90 9.39
CA ASN A 122 -8.27 5.24 10.52
C ASN A 122 -7.09 4.28 10.65
N CYS A 123 -5.92 4.80 10.26
CA CYS A 123 -4.60 4.18 10.30
C CYS A 123 -3.63 4.91 11.23
N GLY A 124 -4.14 5.72 12.17
CA GLY A 124 -3.29 6.47 13.09
C GLY A 124 -2.47 5.57 14.03
N ASN A 125 -1.35 6.09 14.53
CA ASN A 125 -0.42 5.36 15.41
C ASN A 125 0.04 4.04 14.74
N ASN A 126 0.74 4.20 13.62
CA ASN A 126 1.37 3.14 12.82
C ASN A 126 2.77 3.64 12.39
N GLN A 127 3.39 2.98 11.41
CA GLN A 127 4.72 3.30 10.91
C GLN A 127 4.71 3.65 9.42
N LEU A 128 3.59 4.18 8.91
CA LEU A 128 3.42 4.50 7.49
C LEU A 128 4.35 5.65 7.08
N THR A 129 5.08 5.47 5.99
CA THR A 129 5.91 6.52 5.37
C THR A 129 5.22 7.19 4.17
N ASN A 130 4.24 6.52 3.60
CA ASN A 130 3.41 6.98 2.48
C ASN A 130 1.98 6.47 2.65
N LEU A 131 1.02 7.17 2.04
CA LEU A 131 -0.39 6.78 2.04
C LEU A 131 -1.09 7.35 0.81
N ASP A 132 -1.31 6.52 -0.20
CA ASP A 132 -2.09 6.88 -1.39
C ASP A 132 -3.58 6.60 -1.17
N VAL A 133 -4.38 7.67 -1.12
CA VAL A 133 -5.85 7.63 -1.02
C VAL A 133 -6.54 8.18 -2.27
N SER A 134 -5.81 8.32 -3.38
CA SER A 134 -6.31 8.95 -4.62
C SER A 134 -7.49 8.21 -5.26
N GLN A 135 -7.60 6.90 -5.05
CA GLN A 135 -8.69 6.08 -5.56
C GLN A 135 -9.92 6.03 -4.62
N ASN A 136 -9.77 6.46 -3.36
CA ASN A 136 -10.83 6.44 -2.36
C ASN A 136 -11.67 7.73 -2.45
N THR A 137 -12.22 8.01 -3.62
CA THR A 137 -12.90 9.29 -3.93
C THR A 137 -14.15 9.56 -3.10
N VAL A 138 -14.71 8.52 -2.45
CA VAL A 138 -15.84 8.61 -1.52
C VAL A 138 -15.44 8.75 -0.04
N LEU A 139 -14.13 8.81 0.27
CA LEU A 139 -13.62 8.91 1.63
C LEU A 139 -14.09 10.21 2.29
N THR A 140 -14.84 10.11 3.39
CA THR A 140 -15.34 11.26 4.16
C THR A 140 -14.47 11.58 5.37
N GLU A 141 -13.85 10.56 5.98
CA GLU A 141 -12.98 10.71 7.14
C GLU A 141 -11.62 10.00 6.99
N LEU A 142 -10.55 10.76 7.24
CA LEU A 142 -9.17 10.25 7.24
C LEU A 142 -8.45 10.59 8.55
N TRP A 143 -8.03 9.54 9.25
CA TRP A 143 -7.21 9.63 10.46
C TRP A 143 -5.88 8.92 10.21
N CYS A 144 -4.82 9.70 9.99
CA CYS A 144 -3.46 9.19 9.70
C CYS A 144 -2.39 9.80 10.63
N TYR A 145 -2.81 10.33 11.78
CA TYR A 145 -1.93 10.91 12.79
C TYR A 145 -0.94 9.90 13.39
N GLU A 146 0.15 10.38 13.98
CA GLU A 146 1.19 9.53 14.59
C GLU A 146 1.70 8.46 13.61
N ASN A 147 2.21 8.92 12.47
CA ASN A 147 2.89 8.10 11.45
C ASN A 147 4.20 8.82 11.04
N PHE A 148 4.83 8.37 9.96
CA PHE A 148 6.05 8.95 9.40
C PHE A 148 5.81 9.51 7.98
N LEU A 149 4.60 9.99 7.68
CA LEU A 149 4.26 10.52 6.36
C LEU A 149 5.07 11.79 6.07
N THR A 150 5.68 11.86 4.88
CA THR A 150 6.44 13.03 4.40
C THR A 150 5.64 13.91 3.45
N SER A 151 4.62 13.35 2.81
CA SER A 151 3.64 14.04 1.98
C SER A 151 2.25 13.43 2.18
N LEU A 152 1.21 14.25 1.97
CA LEU A 152 -0.17 13.80 1.92
C LEU A 152 -0.94 14.64 0.90
N ASP A 153 -1.57 13.98 -0.08
CA ASP A 153 -2.44 14.61 -1.07
C ASP A 153 -3.83 13.98 -0.98
N VAL A 154 -4.82 14.83 -0.66
CA VAL A 154 -6.23 14.46 -0.61
C VAL A 154 -7.06 15.24 -1.64
N SER A 155 -6.42 15.79 -2.67
CA SER A 155 -7.08 16.57 -3.73
C SER A 155 -8.15 15.80 -4.51
N GLN A 156 -8.02 14.46 -4.58
CA GLN A 156 -9.01 13.59 -5.24
C GLN A 156 -10.18 13.21 -4.30
N ASN A 157 -10.05 13.39 -2.98
CA ASN A 157 -11.07 13.05 -2.00
C ASN A 157 -12.06 14.21 -1.83
N THR A 158 -12.84 14.46 -2.89
CA THR A 158 -13.73 15.63 -3.02
C THR A 158 -14.89 15.70 -2.03
N VAL A 159 -15.15 14.62 -1.27
CA VAL A 159 -16.17 14.59 -0.20
C VAL A 159 -15.56 14.55 1.20
N LEU A 160 -14.23 14.51 1.31
CA LEU A 160 -13.52 14.47 2.60
C LEU A 160 -13.86 15.71 3.41
N ASN A 161 -14.30 15.50 4.65
CA ASN A 161 -14.70 16.57 5.57
C ASN A 161 -14.09 16.43 6.97
N TYR A 162 -13.32 15.36 7.21
CA TYR A 162 -12.59 15.17 8.46
C TYR A 162 -11.16 14.73 8.13
N LEU A 163 -10.17 15.53 8.52
CA LEU A 163 -8.76 15.17 8.37
C LEU A 163 -7.99 15.37 9.68
N HIS A 164 -7.36 14.30 10.14
CA HIS A 164 -6.44 14.32 11.27
C HIS A 164 -5.11 13.69 10.86
N CYS A 165 -4.12 14.56 10.58
CA CYS A 165 -2.77 14.18 10.12
C CYS A 165 -1.65 14.70 11.04
N ASP A 166 -1.96 14.89 12.31
CA ASP A 166 -1.02 15.34 13.34
C ASP A 166 0.16 14.38 13.53
N THR A 167 1.28 14.89 14.04
CA THR A 167 2.44 14.08 14.44
C THR A 167 2.92 13.20 13.29
N ASN A 168 3.35 13.85 12.22
CA ASN A 168 3.95 13.24 11.04
C ASN A 168 5.25 13.99 10.68
N GLN A 169 5.80 13.74 9.50
CA GLN A 169 6.99 14.42 8.97
C GLN A 169 6.65 15.22 7.71
N LEU A 170 5.41 15.73 7.62
CA LEU A 170 4.92 16.35 6.39
C LEU A 170 5.78 17.54 5.99
N THR A 171 6.14 17.57 4.71
CA THR A 171 6.76 18.71 4.02
C THR A 171 5.81 19.28 2.96
N CYS A 172 4.82 18.49 2.57
CA CYS A 172 3.78 18.83 1.61
C CYS A 172 2.43 18.31 2.10
N LEU A 173 1.43 19.18 2.14
CA LEU A 173 0.05 18.81 2.42
C LEU A 173 -0.85 19.50 1.41
N ASN A 174 -1.51 18.72 0.55
CA ASN A 174 -2.48 19.21 -0.41
C ASN A 174 -3.89 18.79 0.03
N VAL A 175 -4.66 19.76 0.50
CA VAL A 175 -6.08 19.60 0.86
C VAL A 175 -7.01 20.37 -0.06
N LYS A 176 -6.53 20.88 -1.20
CA LYS A 176 -7.34 21.60 -2.18
C LYS A 176 -8.21 20.64 -2.98
N ASN A 177 -9.29 20.18 -2.34
CA ASN A 177 -10.18 19.14 -2.83
C ASN A 177 -11.58 19.67 -3.21
N GLY A 178 -11.77 20.99 -3.22
CA GLY A 178 -13.04 21.64 -3.49
C GLY A 178 -14.05 21.57 -2.33
N ASN A 179 -13.68 21.03 -1.16
CA ASN A 179 -14.59 20.75 -0.05
C ASN A 179 -14.18 21.39 1.28
N ASN A 180 -13.15 22.26 1.29
CA ASN A 180 -12.60 22.83 2.54
C ASN A 180 -13.65 23.48 3.45
N SER A 181 -14.68 24.12 2.89
CA SER A 181 -15.74 24.78 3.65
C SER A 181 -16.68 23.83 4.41
N ASN A 182 -16.66 22.54 4.07
CA ASN A 182 -17.49 21.53 4.71
C ASN A 182 -16.70 20.71 5.75
N PHE A 183 -15.41 21.01 5.96
CA PHE A 183 -14.63 20.31 6.97
C PHE A 183 -15.21 20.54 8.37
N THR A 184 -15.50 19.46 9.06
CA THR A 184 -15.92 19.45 10.47
C THR A 184 -14.72 19.41 11.41
N TYR A 185 -13.59 18.87 10.93
CA TYR A 185 -12.32 18.82 11.66
C TYR A 185 -11.13 18.85 10.71
N PHE A 186 -10.14 19.67 11.05
CA PHE A 186 -8.85 19.72 10.37
C PHE A 186 -7.75 19.92 11.42
N SER A 187 -6.77 19.03 11.43
CA SER A 187 -5.57 19.17 12.26
C SER A 187 -4.36 18.61 11.53
N SER A 188 -3.29 19.41 11.47
CA SER A 188 -1.99 19.04 10.88
C SER A 188 -0.82 19.48 11.77
N THR A 189 -1.03 19.55 13.08
CA THR A 189 -0.02 19.95 14.07
C THR A 189 1.10 18.92 14.20
N TYR A 190 2.24 19.32 14.76
CA TYR A 190 3.41 18.45 14.95
C TYR A 190 3.95 17.85 13.64
N ASN A 191 4.00 18.67 12.60
CA ASN A 191 4.65 18.48 11.31
C ASN A 191 5.69 19.61 11.10
N PRO A 192 6.80 19.63 11.85
CA PRO A 192 7.67 20.81 11.96
C PRO A 192 8.31 21.30 10.66
N ASN A 193 8.35 20.45 9.62
CA ASN A 193 8.88 20.78 8.30
C ASN A 193 7.80 21.25 7.30
N LEU A 194 6.53 21.26 7.69
CA LEU A 194 5.42 21.69 6.86
C LEU A 194 5.35 23.22 6.87
N THR A 195 5.67 23.83 5.73
CA THR A 195 5.67 25.30 5.58
C THR A 195 4.48 25.83 4.79
N CYS A 196 3.90 24.98 3.94
CA CYS A 196 2.79 25.33 3.06
C CYS A 196 1.75 24.22 3.02
N ILE A 197 0.49 24.61 3.20
CA ILE A 197 -0.68 23.76 3.09
C ILE A 197 -1.51 24.28 1.90
N GLU A 198 -1.69 23.45 0.88
CA GLU A 198 -2.44 23.84 -0.31
C GLU A 198 -3.94 23.68 -0.06
N VAL A 199 -4.70 24.76 -0.23
CA VAL A 199 -6.12 24.88 0.13
C VAL A 199 -6.97 25.48 -1.00
N ASP A 200 -8.28 25.32 -0.91
CA ASP A 200 -9.25 25.92 -1.83
C ASP A 200 -9.36 27.43 -1.63
N ASN A 201 -9.36 27.89 -0.37
CA ASN A 201 -9.56 29.29 0.00
C ASN A 201 -8.75 29.67 1.23
N ILE A 202 -7.72 30.50 1.03
CA ILE A 202 -6.81 30.95 2.09
C ILE A 202 -7.57 31.64 3.23
N SER A 203 -8.51 32.55 2.93
CA SER A 203 -9.23 33.32 3.95
C SER A 203 -10.10 32.44 4.84
N TYR A 204 -10.76 31.43 4.26
CA TYR A 204 -11.55 30.47 5.01
C TYR A 204 -10.65 29.63 5.92
N SER A 205 -9.60 29.04 5.35
CA SER A 205 -8.67 28.16 6.09
C SER A 205 -7.99 28.91 7.23
N THR A 206 -7.46 30.11 7.00
CA THR A 206 -6.86 30.94 8.06
C THR A 206 -7.82 31.26 9.19
N THR A 207 -9.12 31.39 8.91
CA THR A 207 -10.13 31.73 9.93
C THR A 207 -10.58 30.51 10.72
N ASN A 208 -10.74 29.35 10.07
CA ASN A 208 -11.42 28.20 10.64
C ASN A 208 -10.46 27.06 11.07
N TRP A 209 -9.24 27.02 10.53
CA TRP A 209 -8.28 25.96 10.78
C TRP A 209 -7.09 26.50 11.58
N THR A 210 -7.22 26.42 12.90
CA THR A 210 -6.20 26.92 13.83
C THR A 210 -5.22 25.84 14.29
N ALA A 211 -5.53 24.56 14.05
CA ALA A 211 -4.70 23.42 14.45
C ALA A 211 -3.65 23.11 13.38
N ILE A 212 -2.74 24.06 13.15
CA ILE A 212 -1.56 23.92 12.30
C ILE A 212 -0.31 24.36 13.06
N ASP A 213 0.85 23.95 12.59
CA ASP A 213 2.11 24.44 13.15
C ASP A 213 2.34 25.91 12.84
N ALA A 214 3.00 26.63 13.74
CA ALA A 214 3.29 28.06 13.58
C ALA A 214 4.17 28.37 12.34
N GLY A 215 4.92 27.39 11.83
CA GLY A 215 5.71 27.51 10.61
C GLY A 215 4.93 27.26 9.32
N ALA A 216 3.71 26.73 9.41
CA ALA A 216 2.86 26.42 8.28
C ALA A 216 2.00 27.63 7.89
N SER A 217 1.69 27.74 6.59
CA SER A 217 0.81 28.76 6.04
C SER A 217 -0.09 28.17 4.96
N PHE A 218 -1.28 28.76 4.79
CA PHE A 218 -2.22 28.34 3.74
C PHE A 218 -1.93 29.07 2.43
N ASN A 219 -1.93 28.34 1.32
CA ASN A 219 -1.79 28.91 -0.03
C ASN A 219 -2.69 28.15 -1.03
N THR A 220 -3.07 28.78 -2.14
CA THR A 220 -3.79 28.09 -3.23
C THR A 220 -2.85 27.37 -4.21
N ASN A 221 -1.53 27.55 -4.06
CA ASN A 221 -0.49 26.88 -4.83
C ASN A 221 0.80 26.89 -4.01
N CYS A 222 1.22 25.72 -3.53
CA CYS A 222 2.44 25.60 -2.73
C CYS A 222 3.71 25.40 -3.59
N GLY A 223 3.58 25.24 -4.92
CA GLY A 223 4.70 25.03 -5.84
C GLY A 223 5.41 23.67 -5.69
N ASN A 224 5.04 22.87 -4.68
CA ASN A 224 5.56 21.53 -4.42
C ASN A 224 4.51 20.50 -4.85
N PRO A 225 4.85 19.52 -5.71
CA PRO A 225 3.94 18.44 -5.99
C PRO A 225 3.89 17.53 -4.75
N CYS A 226 2.74 17.45 -4.08
CA CYS A 226 2.49 16.41 -3.08
C CYS A 226 2.32 15.05 -3.78
N THR A 227 3.27 14.64 -4.61
CA THR A 227 3.24 13.35 -5.29
C THR A 227 3.34 12.25 -4.25
N VAL A 228 2.25 11.48 -4.11
CA VAL A 228 2.10 10.34 -3.19
C VAL A 228 2.56 9.03 -3.81
N GLY A 229 3.18 9.09 -4.99
CA GLY A 229 4.03 7.99 -5.43
C GLY A 229 5.06 7.75 -4.35
N ILE A 230 5.48 6.48 -4.19
CA ILE A 230 6.77 6.12 -3.59
C ILE A 230 7.69 7.32 -3.80
N ALA A 231 8.35 7.78 -2.75
CA ALA A 231 9.65 8.34 -3.02
C ALA A 231 10.34 7.25 -3.85
N GLU A 232 10.32 7.39 -5.17
CA GLU A 232 11.52 7.25 -5.92
C GLU A 232 12.40 8.26 -5.16
N GLU A 233 13.05 7.79 -4.09
CA GLU A 233 14.49 7.90 -4.04
C GLU A 233 14.98 7.21 -5.32
N VAL A 234 14.66 7.83 -6.47
CA VAL A 234 15.66 8.06 -7.47
C VAL A 234 16.76 8.61 -6.61
N LEU A 235 17.86 7.90 -6.57
CA LEU A 235 19.12 8.57 -6.80
C LEU A 235 18.81 9.74 -7.75
N THR A 236 18.56 10.94 -7.22
CA THR A 236 17.97 12.05 -8.00
C THR A 236 18.90 12.49 -9.14
N ASN A 237 20.14 11.98 -9.05
CA ASN A 237 21.25 12.18 -9.95
C ASN A 237 21.62 10.90 -10.73
N LEU A 238 20.81 9.83 -10.68
CA LEU A 238 21.09 8.63 -11.46
C LEU A 238 20.84 8.89 -12.94
N SER A 239 21.87 8.67 -13.74
CA SER A 239 21.82 8.83 -15.18
C SER A 239 22.32 7.58 -15.88
N LEU A 240 21.65 7.19 -16.98
CA LEU A 240 22.08 6.09 -17.82
C LEU A 240 22.40 6.59 -19.22
N TYR A 241 23.59 6.26 -19.71
CA TYR A 241 24.03 6.72 -21.02
C TYR A 241 25.07 5.78 -21.67
N PRO A 242 25.04 5.63 -23.01
CA PRO A 242 23.98 6.08 -23.90
C PRO A 242 22.74 5.18 -23.76
N ASN A 243 21.53 5.75 -23.83
CA ASN A 243 20.28 4.99 -23.92
C ASN A 243 19.39 5.65 -24.98
N PRO A 244 19.25 5.09 -26.20
CA PRO A 244 19.64 3.73 -26.59
C PRO A 244 21.16 3.45 -26.61
N THR A 245 21.56 2.19 -26.39
CA THR A 245 22.95 1.71 -26.48
C THR A 245 23.11 0.67 -27.59
N THR A 246 24.30 0.57 -28.19
CA THR A 246 24.65 -0.52 -29.11
C THR A 246 25.32 -1.70 -28.41
N LYS A 247 25.85 -1.49 -27.19
CA LYS A 247 26.57 -2.53 -26.44
C LYS A 247 26.65 -2.22 -24.96
N THR A 248 27.30 -1.11 -24.60
CA THR A 248 27.62 -0.76 -23.21
C THR A 248 26.67 0.31 -22.71
N ILE A 249 26.11 0.11 -21.51
CA ILE A 249 25.36 1.13 -20.79
C ILE A 249 26.17 1.54 -19.55
N ASN A 250 26.38 2.84 -19.39
CA ASN A 250 26.95 3.39 -18.17
C ASN A 250 25.82 3.89 -17.27
N ILE A 251 25.96 3.67 -15.97
CA ILE A 251 25.04 4.13 -14.95
C ILE A 251 25.86 4.91 -13.93
N ASP A 252 25.68 6.22 -13.92
CA ASP A 252 26.13 7.09 -12.84
C ASP A 252 25.06 7.03 -11.74
N LEU A 253 25.44 6.68 -10.52
CA LEU A 253 24.53 6.58 -9.38
C LEU A 253 24.38 7.93 -8.66
N GLY A 254 25.19 8.94 -9.01
CA GLY A 254 25.18 10.27 -8.40
C GLY A 254 25.78 10.35 -6.99
N GLU A 255 25.78 9.23 -6.26
CA GLU A 255 26.36 9.08 -4.93
C GLU A 255 26.87 7.64 -4.71
N ILE A 256 27.64 7.43 -3.64
CA ILE A 256 28.22 6.12 -3.34
C ILE A 256 27.16 5.20 -2.72
N GLN A 257 26.88 4.10 -3.40
CA GLN A 257 25.97 3.05 -2.96
C GLN A 257 26.75 1.84 -2.40
N THR A 258 26.27 1.26 -1.30
CA THR A 258 26.91 0.08 -0.67
C THR A 258 26.06 -1.18 -0.80
N ASN A 259 26.72 -2.34 -1.00
CA ASN A 259 26.09 -3.65 -1.25
C ASN A 259 25.00 -3.62 -2.34
N LEU A 260 25.29 -2.94 -3.44
CA LEU A 260 24.39 -2.78 -4.57
C LEU A 260 24.38 -4.04 -5.44
N THR A 261 23.21 -4.49 -5.87
CA THR A 261 23.05 -5.56 -6.85
C THR A 261 22.38 -5.01 -8.10
N ALA A 262 23.07 -5.07 -9.24
CA ALA A 262 22.53 -4.73 -10.55
C ALA A 262 22.07 -6.02 -11.27
N THR A 263 20.80 -6.09 -11.65
CA THR A 263 20.21 -7.21 -12.39
C THR A 263 19.57 -6.71 -13.67
N LEU A 264 20.05 -7.18 -14.83
CA LEU A 264 19.48 -6.86 -16.13
C LEU A 264 18.56 -8.01 -16.57
N THR A 265 17.32 -7.70 -16.92
CA THR A 265 16.35 -8.66 -17.45
C THR A 265 15.85 -8.26 -18.83
N ASN A 266 15.39 -9.23 -19.62
CA ASN A 266 14.66 -8.95 -20.86
C ASN A 266 13.15 -8.73 -20.59
N SER A 267 12.38 -8.46 -21.65
CA SER A 267 10.93 -8.26 -21.57
C SER A 267 10.11 -9.46 -21.10
N LEU A 268 10.70 -10.65 -21.04
CA LEU A 268 10.07 -11.87 -20.50
C LEU A 268 10.46 -12.10 -19.03
N GLY A 269 11.19 -11.17 -18.40
CA GLY A 269 11.68 -11.30 -17.03
C GLY A 269 12.89 -12.24 -16.88
N GLN A 270 13.48 -12.72 -17.98
CA GLN A 270 14.66 -13.59 -17.92
C GLN A 270 15.90 -12.76 -17.61
N VAL A 271 16.70 -13.22 -16.64
CA VAL A 271 17.95 -12.56 -16.24
C VAL A 271 19.01 -12.74 -17.32
N ILE A 272 19.55 -11.62 -17.80
CA ILE A 272 20.63 -11.53 -18.78
C ILE A 272 21.98 -11.37 -18.08
N LEU A 273 22.03 -10.51 -17.07
CA LEU A 273 23.23 -10.21 -16.31
C LEU A 273 22.85 -9.92 -14.86
N LYS A 274 23.71 -10.34 -13.92
CA LYS A 274 23.62 -9.97 -12.51
C LYS A 274 25.01 -9.69 -11.95
N GLN A 275 25.21 -8.52 -11.38
CA GLN A 275 26.48 -8.08 -10.81
C GLN A 275 26.29 -7.44 -9.43
N GLN A 276 27.24 -7.67 -8.53
CA GLN A 276 27.21 -7.14 -7.17
C GLN A 276 28.40 -6.21 -6.93
N TYR A 277 28.15 -5.12 -6.20
CA TYR A 277 29.13 -4.10 -5.86
C TYR A 277 29.12 -3.86 -4.35
N LYS A 278 30.28 -3.99 -3.72
CA LYS A 278 30.42 -3.69 -2.28
C LYS A 278 30.24 -2.21 -1.98
N SER A 279 30.83 -1.35 -2.82
CA SER A 279 30.70 0.11 -2.77
C SER A 279 30.99 0.66 -4.16
N THR A 280 30.09 1.44 -4.74
CA THR A 280 30.32 2.12 -6.03
C THR A 280 29.39 3.31 -6.20
N ASN A 281 29.84 4.33 -6.95
CA ASN A 281 28.98 5.40 -7.48
C ASN A 281 28.79 5.28 -9.00
N PHE A 282 29.40 4.28 -9.65
CA PHE A 282 29.37 4.13 -11.10
C PHE A 282 29.34 2.65 -11.50
N ILE A 283 28.56 2.34 -12.53
CA ILE A 283 28.44 1.00 -13.10
C ILE A 283 28.59 1.10 -14.63
N SER A 284 29.27 0.13 -15.23
CA SER A 284 29.27 -0.07 -16.67
C SER A 284 28.89 -1.52 -16.96
N LEU A 285 27.84 -1.72 -17.76
CA LEU A 285 27.33 -3.04 -18.13
C LEU A 285 27.39 -3.23 -19.63
N ASP A 286 27.96 -4.36 -20.06
CA ASP A 286 27.89 -4.81 -21.45
C ASP A 286 26.65 -5.68 -21.65
N ILE A 287 25.78 -5.26 -22.55
CA ILE A 287 24.55 -5.98 -22.90
C ILE A 287 24.86 -6.88 -24.09
N ASP A 288 25.40 -8.07 -23.83
CA ASP A 288 25.65 -9.09 -24.86
C ASP A 288 24.38 -9.91 -25.17
N ALA A 289 23.35 -9.21 -25.66
CA ALA A 289 22.06 -9.79 -26.03
C ALA A 289 21.53 -9.18 -27.34
N LYS A 290 20.44 -9.70 -27.88
CA LYS A 290 19.85 -9.18 -29.13
C LYS A 290 19.35 -7.74 -28.96
N ASN A 291 19.07 -7.07 -30.08
CA ASN A 291 18.42 -5.76 -30.03
C ASN A 291 17.03 -5.89 -29.41
N GLY A 292 16.64 -4.92 -28.57
CA GLY A 292 15.39 -4.99 -27.84
C GLY A 292 15.35 -4.16 -26.58
N MET A 293 14.27 -4.32 -25.81
CA MET A 293 14.08 -3.65 -24.53
C MET A 293 14.54 -4.53 -23.37
N TYR A 294 15.23 -3.90 -22.43
CA TYR A 294 15.76 -4.51 -21.22
C TYR A 294 15.37 -3.67 -20.00
N PHE A 295 15.34 -4.31 -18.83
CA PHE A 295 15.06 -3.66 -17.55
C PHE A 295 16.24 -3.90 -16.61
N LEU A 296 16.85 -2.81 -16.15
CA LEU A 296 17.88 -2.83 -15.12
C LEU A 296 17.25 -2.60 -13.76
N GLN A 297 17.40 -3.56 -12.86
CA GLN A 297 17.03 -3.47 -11.45
C GLN A 297 18.29 -3.23 -10.62
N LEU A 298 18.30 -2.18 -9.81
CA LEU A 298 19.35 -1.83 -8.87
C LEU A 298 18.80 -2.01 -7.45
N GLN A 299 19.32 -2.98 -6.72
CA GLN A 299 18.88 -3.31 -5.37
C GLN A 299 19.93 -2.92 -4.32
N THR A 300 19.58 -2.06 -3.36
CA THR A 300 20.48 -1.62 -2.27
C THR A 300 20.39 -2.56 -1.06
N LYS A 301 21.28 -2.35 -0.07
CA LYS A 301 21.24 -3.07 1.23
C LYS A 301 19.93 -2.86 1.98
N GLY A 302 19.27 -1.71 1.79
CA GLY A 302 18.01 -1.36 2.45
C GLY A 302 16.80 -2.12 1.92
N GLY A 303 16.96 -2.89 0.84
CA GLY A 303 15.86 -3.57 0.16
C GLY A 303 15.17 -2.71 -0.90
N GLU A 304 15.61 -1.46 -1.08
CA GLU A 304 15.13 -0.60 -2.17
C GLU A 304 15.50 -1.18 -3.53
N VAL A 305 14.58 -1.10 -4.49
CA VAL A 305 14.78 -1.58 -5.85
C VAL A 305 14.43 -0.47 -6.83
N ILE A 306 15.42 0.05 -7.55
CA ILE A 306 15.22 1.02 -8.64
C ILE A 306 15.19 0.25 -9.96
N THR A 307 14.18 0.50 -10.80
CA THR A 307 14.08 -0.11 -12.13
C THR A 307 14.22 0.93 -13.24
N LYS A 308 15.13 0.71 -14.18
CA LYS A 308 15.34 1.59 -15.34
C LYS A 308 15.26 0.81 -16.65
N LYS A 309 14.59 1.41 -17.64
CA LYS A 309 14.45 0.84 -18.97
C LYS A 309 15.68 1.14 -19.82
N ILE A 310 16.20 0.13 -20.49
CA ILE A 310 17.30 0.25 -21.46
C ILE A 310 16.82 -0.23 -22.82
N VAL A 311 17.16 0.53 -23.87
CA VAL A 311 16.92 0.16 -25.27
C VAL A 311 18.27 -0.20 -25.88
N LYS A 312 18.38 -1.41 -26.43
CA LYS A 312 19.54 -1.85 -27.21
C LYS A 312 19.20 -1.86 -28.70
N GLU A 313 20.00 -1.15 -29.49
CA GLU A 313 19.93 -1.04 -30.96
C GLU A 313 21.07 -1.76 -31.68
#